data_AF-A0A829HPC2-F1
#
_entry.id   AF-A0A829HPC2-F1
#
_cell.length_a   1.000
_cell.length_b   1.000
_cell.length_c   1.000
_cell.angle_alpha   90.00
_cell.angle_beta   90.00
_cell.angle_gamma   90.00
#
_symmetry.space_group_name_H-M   'P 1'
#
loop_
_entity.id
_entity.type
_entity.pdbx_description
1 polymer ?
#
loop_
_entity_poly.entity_id
_entity_poly.type
_entity_poly.pdbx_seq_one_letter_code
_entity_poly.pdbx_strand_id
1 'polypeptide(L)'
;MLAILVEIIMSVFIANFKASEHPIINVVVRGGIIAIVMFSLMIFSDFSNNKESSIGLALSISIVGGIVISILALIIEIFFNY
;
A
#
# COMPACT_ATOMS: atom_id res chain seq x y z
N MET A 1 -7.52 -4.58 12.37
CA MET A 1 -8.68 -4.22 11.52
C MET A 1 -8.25 -3.67 10.16
N LEU A 2 -7.31 -2.72 10.11
CA LEU A 2 -6.83 -2.16 8.83
C LEU A 2 -6.01 -3.16 7.99
N ALA A 3 -5.19 -4.01 8.63
CA ALA A 3 -4.51 -5.13 7.97
C ALA A 3 -5.49 -6.10 7.28
N ILE A 4 -6.63 -6.37 7.92
CA ILE A 4 -7.70 -7.24 7.39
C ILE A 4 -8.33 -6.60 6.13
N LEU A 5 -8.53 -5.28 6.12
CA LEU A 5 -9.04 -4.58 4.93
C LEU A 5 -8.06 -4.68 3.75
N VAL A 6 -6.76 -4.51 4.01
CA VAL A 6 -5.72 -4.64 2.98
C VAL A 6 -5.64 -6.08 2.45
N GLU A 7 -5.76 -7.08 3.32
CA GLU A 7 -5.86 -8.49 2.93
C GLU A 7 -7.12 -8.78 2.09
N ILE A 8 -8.28 -8.20 2.44
CA ILE A 8 -9.51 -8.37 1.66
C ILE A 8 -9.34 -7.77 0.25
N ILE A 9 -8.77 -6.58 0.14
CA ILE A 9 -8.54 -5.96 -1.18
C ILE A 9 -7.51 -6.76 -1.98
N MET A 10 -6.42 -7.24 -1.35
CA MET A 10 -5.44 -8.11 -2.01
C MET A 10 -6.05 -9.43 -2.46
N SER A 11 -6.85 -10.09 -1.62
CA SER A 11 -7.49 -11.37 -1.97
C SER A 11 -8.48 -11.23 -3.13
N VAL A 12 -9.23 -10.13 -3.21
CA VAL A 12 -10.08 -9.83 -4.38
C VAL A 12 -9.25 -9.61 -5.64
N PHE A 13 -8.07 -8.99 -5.52
CA PHE A 13 -7.14 -8.82 -6.65
C PHE A 13 -6.50 -10.15 -7.09
N ILE A 14 -6.05 -10.97 -6.13
CA ILE A 14 -5.48 -12.31 -6.37
C ILE A 14 -6.54 -13.26 -6.96
N ALA A 15 -7.81 -13.09 -6.61
CA ALA A 15 -8.90 -13.88 -7.17
C ALA A 15 -9.24 -13.46 -8.63
N ASN A 16 -9.11 -12.18 -8.98
CA ASN A 16 -9.45 -11.68 -10.32
C ASN A 16 -8.28 -11.73 -11.31
N PHE A 17 -7.07 -11.52 -10.84
CA PHE A 17 -5.85 -11.70 -11.61
C PHE A 17 -5.13 -12.87 -10.97
N LYS A 18 -4.84 -13.95 -11.71
CA LYS A 18 -3.89 -14.96 -11.26
C LYS A 18 -2.56 -14.25 -10.95
N ALA A 19 -2.38 -13.81 -9.71
CA ALA A 19 -1.33 -12.87 -9.34
C ALA A 19 0.07 -13.48 -9.50
N SER A 20 0.16 -14.81 -9.46
CA SER A 20 1.39 -15.56 -9.79
C SER A 20 1.81 -15.42 -11.25
N GLU A 21 0.88 -15.16 -12.17
CA GLU A 21 1.19 -14.99 -13.60
C GLU A 21 1.72 -13.57 -13.90
N HIS A 22 1.48 -12.59 -13.02
CA HIS A 22 1.88 -11.19 -13.21
C HIS A 22 2.44 -10.54 -11.93
N PRO A 23 3.67 -10.93 -11.51
CA PRO A 23 4.29 -10.43 -10.28
C PRO A 23 4.42 -8.90 -10.24
N ILE A 24 4.63 -8.25 -11.38
CA ILE A 24 4.72 -6.79 -11.48
C ILE A 24 3.37 -6.12 -11.15
N ILE A 25 2.26 -6.68 -11.64
CA ILE A 25 0.92 -6.12 -11.39
C ILE A 25 0.58 -6.22 -9.90
N ASN A 26 0.94 -7.34 -9.26
CA ASN A 26 0.74 -7.52 -7.82
C ASN A 26 1.46 -6.44 -7.00
N VAL A 27 2.72 -6.15 -7.33
CA VAL A 27 3.55 -5.14 -6.65
C VAL A 27 2.97 -3.74 -6.80
N VAL A 28 2.53 -3.38 -8.01
CA VAL A 28 1.95 -2.07 -8.31
C VAL A 28 0.62 -1.87 -7.57
N VAL A 29 -0.27 -2.85 -7.64
CA VAL A 29 -1.57 -2.81 -6.95
C VAL A 29 -1.37 -2.72 -5.44
N ARG A 30 -0.52 -3.57 -4.88
CA ARG A 30 -0.21 -3.56 -3.46
C ARG A 30 0.39 -2.23 -3.02
N GLY A 31 1.29 -1.65 -3.82
CA GLY A 31 1.88 -0.34 -3.57
C GLY A 31 0.84 0.77 -3.59
N GLY A 32 -0.07 0.74 -4.55
CA GLY A 32 -1.19 1.67 -4.64
C GLY A 32 -2.11 1.60 -3.43
N ILE A 33 -2.46 0.39 -2.99
CA ILE A 33 -3.32 0.20 -1.80
C ILE A 33 -2.62 0.75 -0.54
N ILE A 34 -1.33 0.45 -0.35
CA ILE A 34 -0.55 0.95 0.79
C ILE A 34 -0.48 2.49 0.76
N ALA A 35 -0.25 3.08 -0.40
CA ALA A 35 -0.21 4.54 -0.56
C ALA A 35 -1.56 5.18 -0.21
N ILE A 36 -2.68 4.63 -0.70
CA ILE A 36 -4.03 5.12 -0.36
C ILE A 36 -4.27 5.07 1.15
N VAL A 37 -3.94 3.94 1.77
CA VAL A 37 -4.08 3.75 3.21
C VAL A 37 -3.24 4.75 3.99
N MET A 38 -1.95 4.90 3.66
CA MET A 38 -1.06 5.84 4.34
C MET A 38 -1.54 7.29 4.20
N PHE A 39 -2.02 7.67 3.01
CA PHE A 39 -2.55 9.00 2.76
C PHE A 39 -3.78 9.28 3.62
N SER A 40 -4.75 8.35 3.66
CA SER A 40 -5.94 8.49 4.50
C SER A 40 -5.58 8.59 5.99
N LEU A 41 -4.59 7.83 6.45
CA LEU A 41 -4.12 7.88 7.84
C LEU A 41 -3.46 9.23 8.18
N MET A 42 -2.62 9.76 7.28
CA MET A 42 -2.00 11.07 7.49
C MET A 42 -3.04 12.19 7.59
N ILE A 43 -3.99 12.24 6.66
CA ILE A 43 -5.07 13.24 6.69
C ILE A 43 -5.90 13.10 7.97
N PHE A 44 -6.28 11.88 8.35
CA PHE A 44 -7.06 11.64 9.55
C PHE A 44 -6.29 12.05 10.81
N SER A 45 -4.98 11.77 10.87
CA SER A 45 -4.11 12.17 11.95
C SER A 45 -3.97 13.69 12.05
N ASP A 46 -3.80 14.39 10.93
CA ASP A 46 -3.71 15.85 10.92
C ASP A 46 -5.01 16.50 11.41
N PHE A 47 -6.16 15.97 10.97
CA PHE A 47 -7.48 16.41 11.42
C PHE A 47 -7.68 16.18 12.93
N SER A 48 -7.33 14.99 13.42
CA SER A 48 -7.47 14.66 14.85
C SER A 48 -6.55 15.47 15.76
N ASN A 49 -5.41 15.95 15.25
CA ASN A 49 -4.42 16.67 16.03
C ASN A 49 -4.45 18.19 15.81
N ASN A 50 -5.45 18.72 15.07
CA ASN A 50 -5.53 20.12 14.66
C ASN A 50 -4.21 20.65 14.05
N LYS A 51 -3.51 19.80 13.28
CA LYS A 51 -2.30 20.21 12.57
C LYS A 51 -2.67 20.76 11.20
N GLU A 52 -1.91 21.74 10.72
CA GLU A 52 -2.02 22.19 9.34
C GLU A 52 -1.64 21.04 8.41
N SER A 53 -2.63 20.49 7.70
CA SER A 53 -2.39 19.37 6.80
C SER A 53 -1.83 19.88 5.49
N SER A 54 -0.57 19.51 5.21
CA SER A 54 0.02 19.70 3.89
C SER A 54 -0.33 18.51 2.99
N ILE A 55 -1.45 18.62 2.29
CA ILE A 55 -1.98 17.58 1.40
C ILE A 55 -0.91 17.12 0.41
N GLY A 56 -0.13 18.04 -0.19
CA GLY A 56 0.93 17.71 -1.14
C GLY A 56 2.08 16.89 -0.54
N LEU A 57 2.48 17.19 0.71
CA LEU A 57 3.49 16.41 1.42
C LEU A 57 2.95 15.04 1.82
N ALA A 58 1.72 14.96 2.32
CA ALA A 58 1.08 13.70 2.68
C ALA A 58 0.96 12.75 1.47
N LEU A 59 0.63 13.30 0.29
CA LEU A 59 0.55 12.55 -0.97
C LEU A 59 1.93 12.07 -1.44
N SER A 60 2.96 12.90 -1.30
CA SER A 60 4.32 12.54 -1.69
C SER A 60 4.88 11.44 -0.80
N ILE A 61 4.70 11.55 0.53
CA ILE A 61 5.17 10.57 1.50
C ILE A 61 4.42 9.24 1.34
N SER A 62 3.12 9.28 1.09
CA SER A 62 2.33 8.06 0.93
C SER A 62 2.68 7.29 -0.34
N ILE A 63 2.93 7.97 -1.47
CA ILE A 63 3.39 7.34 -2.72
C ILE A 63 4.76 6.70 -2.51
N VAL A 64 5.72 7.43 -1.96
CA VAL A 64 7.08 6.91 -1.72
C VAL A 64 7.03 5.74 -0.74
N GLY A 65 6.27 5.87 0.35
CA GLY A 65 6.08 4.80 1.33
C GLY A 65 5.46 3.53 0.73
N GLY A 66 4.41 3.69 -0.09
CA GLY A 66 3.77 2.57 -0.80
C GLY A 66 4.73 1.83 -1.73
N ILE A 67 5.55 2.56 -2.50
CA ILE A 67 6.56 1.98 -3.40
C ILE A 67 7.63 1.23 -2.59
N VAL A 68 8.19 1.86 -1.56
CA VAL A 68 9.28 1.29 -0.75
C VAL A 68 8.82 0.00 -0.06
N ILE A 69 7.63 0.00 0.55
CA ILE A 69 7.09 -1.17 1.25
C ILE A 69 6.78 -2.30 0.26
N SER A 70 6.28 -1.96 -0.93
CA SER A 70 6.02 -2.96 -1.97
C SER A 70 7.30 -3.61 -2.47
N ILE A 71 8.35 -2.84 -2.74
CA ILE A 71 9.66 -3.35 -3.15
C ILE A 71 10.27 -4.23 -2.06
N LEU A 72 10.25 -3.80 -0.80
CA LEU A 72 10.81 -4.58 0.32
C LEU A 72 10.19 -5.96 0.42
N ALA A 73 8.88 -6.06 0.27
CA ALA A 73 8.23 -7.36 0.34
C ALA A 73 8.37 -8.18 -0.95
N LEU A 74 8.55 -7.57 -2.12
CA LEU A 74 8.98 -8.32 -3.31
C LEU A 74 10.36 -8.96 -3.08
N ILE A 75 11.27 -8.25 -2.42
CA ILE A 75 12.57 -8.81 -2.02
C ILE A 75 12.35 -10.01 -1.07
N ILE A 76 11.44 -9.90 -0.10
CA ILE A 76 11.09 -11.00 0.82
C ILE A 76 10.51 -12.19 0.05
N GLU A 77 9.55 -11.97 -0.86
CA GLU A 77 8.95 -13.03 -1.70
C GLU A 77 10.03 -13.79 -2.49
N ILE A 78 10.98 -13.06 -3.12
CA ILE A 78 12.10 -13.67 -3.85
C ILE A 78 13.04 -14.46 -2.93
N PHE A 79 13.38 -13.92 -1.75
CA PHE A 79 14.29 -14.58 -0.81
C PHE A 79 13.71 -15.83 -0.18
N PHE A 80 12.41 -15.82 0.13
CA PHE A 80 11.71 -16.95 0.75
C PHE A 80 11.09 -17.91 -0.28
N ASN A 81 11.24 -17.62 -1.57
CA ASN A 81 10.71 -18.41 -2.69
C ASN A 81 9.22 -18.73 -2.49
N TYR A 82 8.47 -17.72 -2.04
CA TYR A 82 7.04 -17.77 -1.76
C TYR A 82 6.23 -17.25 -2.95
#